data_AF-A0A6C0JEU6-F1
#
_entry.id   AF-A0A6C0JEU6-F1
#
_cell.length_a   1.000
_cell.length_b   1.000
_cell.length_c   1.000
_cell.angle_alpha   90.00
_cell.angle_beta   90.00
_cell.angle_gamma   90.00
#
_symmetry.space_group_name_H-M   'P 1'
#
loop_
_entity.id
_entity.type
_entity.pdbx_description
1 polymer ?
#
loop_
_entity_poly.entity_id
_entity_poly.type
_entity_poly.pdbx_seq_one_letter_code
_entity_poly.pdbx_strand_id
1 'polypeptide(L)'
;MLEKELETSVKGGLLCDDPGLGKTIQTIGLMLGNKVNCTLIAVPTSVINQWYNVMCEIFTKEKVYLHYGTERINNSMKLLYKIHESPIVITSHSSLFNILDKENQHTCLHDVHWGRVVIDEGHTIRNQKTLLHRMACDLNAKHKWILTGTPVQNKEKDIKSLFKFIGISAREVKTNLEKCISTYLLRRTKDILFDETFKNYTVVNHSCEFTTQREQEIYSKIQEGSIQKFLKKEEEMVSNPYIQLLELLLRLRQASIHPSIALASLKKKFPDEKWDDESFSFNKGSTKMLSALNKIKETKGLSIVFCQFVDEMEYMKELLLENNIYSETYKGGMTITERQTILDKFKKENLIKKFVISKKTGKPIKVNNKKPTVLLIQIKAGGVGLNLQQFSNILILSPDWNPSNEIQGIARAHRIGQKDEVKVHKFTLIANPKYEVKDSLDKSKQLMTIDQRILNIQVQKRDIMSSILNDDSLIFNEKFTGKELNNKLSYNDLRRMIIGS
;
A
#
# COMPACT_ATOMS: atom_id res chain seq x y z
N MET A 1 -16.22 -8.63 -20.02
CA MET A 1 -17.15 -7.86 -19.16
C MET A 1 -18.57 -7.86 -19.72
N LEU A 2 -18.77 -7.47 -20.99
CA LEU A 2 -20.11 -7.40 -21.61
C LEU A 2 -20.89 -8.73 -21.51
N GLU A 3 -20.25 -9.85 -21.86
CA GLU A 3 -20.82 -11.20 -21.68
C GLU A 3 -21.31 -11.45 -20.24
N LYS A 4 -20.55 -11.01 -19.22
CA LYS A 4 -20.94 -11.13 -17.81
C LYS A 4 -22.09 -10.20 -17.40
N GLU A 5 -22.45 -9.20 -18.21
CA GLU A 5 -23.67 -8.43 -18.00
C GLU A 5 -24.87 -9.00 -18.77
N LEU A 6 -24.64 -9.77 -19.83
CA LEU A 6 -25.69 -10.26 -20.72
C LEU A 6 -26.07 -11.72 -20.43
N GLU A 7 -25.11 -12.58 -20.12
CA GLU A 7 -25.29 -14.05 -20.15
C GLU A 7 -25.37 -14.70 -18.76
N THR A 8 -24.68 -14.16 -17.75
CA THR A 8 -24.63 -14.79 -16.42
C THR A 8 -25.94 -14.60 -15.64
N SER A 9 -26.21 -15.47 -14.65
CA SER A 9 -27.38 -15.31 -13.76
C SER A 9 -27.25 -14.09 -12.86
N VAL A 10 -26.08 -13.92 -12.24
CA VAL A 10 -25.68 -12.70 -11.53
C VAL A 10 -25.01 -11.74 -12.52
N LYS A 11 -25.61 -10.57 -12.75
CA LYS A 11 -25.10 -9.62 -13.74
C LYS A 11 -23.98 -8.75 -13.17
N GLY A 12 -22.79 -8.88 -13.75
CA GLY A 12 -21.59 -8.19 -13.31
C GLY A 12 -20.48 -9.15 -12.90
N GLY A 13 -19.58 -8.71 -12.02
CA GLY A 13 -18.43 -9.52 -11.63
C GLY A 13 -17.28 -8.73 -11.00
N LEU A 14 -16.13 -9.38 -10.94
CA LEU A 14 -14.90 -8.83 -10.39
C LEU A 14 -13.89 -8.65 -11.53
N LEU A 15 -13.53 -7.41 -11.85
CA LEU A 15 -12.41 -7.10 -12.74
C LEU A 15 -11.14 -6.98 -11.91
N CYS A 16 -10.39 -8.07 -11.87
CA CYS A 16 -9.18 -8.28 -11.07
C CYS A 16 -7.89 -8.22 -11.88
N ASP A 17 -7.87 -7.45 -12.96
CA ASP A 17 -6.66 -7.17 -13.73
C ASP A 17 -5.57 -6.50 -12.89
N ASP A 18 -4.32 -6.75 -13.25
CA ASP A 18 -3.17 -6.09 -12.64
C ASP A 18 -3.30 -4.55 -12.63
N PRO A 19 -2.76 -3.88 -11.60
CA PRO A 19 -2.78 -2.43 -11.57
C PRO A 19 -1.97 -1.86 -12.74
N GLY A 20 -2.58 -0.96 -13.52
CA GLY A 20 -1.98 -0.36 -14.71
C GLY A 20 -2.50 -0.88 -16.06
N LEU A 21 -3.32 -1.94 -16.10
CA LEU A 21 -3.90 -2.50 -17.35
C LEU A 21 -5.16 -1.79 -17.88
N GLY A 22 -5.45 -0.58 -17.40
CA GLY A 22 -6.58 0.21 -17.93
C GLY A 22 -7.97 -0.24 -17.49
N LYS A 23 -8.16 -0.68 -16.24
CA LYS A 23 -9.49 -1.02 -15.67
C LYS A 23 -10.53 0.09 -15.88
N THR A 24 -10.14 1.35 -15.70
CA THR A 24 -11.01 2.52 -15.96
C THR A 24 -11.49 2.56 -17.40
N ILE A 25 -10.60 2.35 -18.37
CA ILE A 25 -10.94 2.38 -19.80
C ILE A 25 -11.86 1.21 -20.17
N GLN A 26 -11.62 0.02 -19.60
CA GLN A 26 -12.51 -1.13 -19.80
C GLN A 26 -13.92 -0.88 -19.26
N THR A 27 -14.04 -0.25 -18.09
CA THR A 27 -15.34 0.14 -17.53
C THR A 27 -16.06 1.14 -18.44
N ILE A 28 -15.35 2.11 -19.02
CA ILE A 28 -15.91 3.04 -20.00
C ILE A 28 -16.38 2.30 -21.26
N GLY A 29 -15.56 1.38 -21.79
CA GLY A 29 -15.93 0.53 -22.92
C GLY A 29 -17.19 -0.31 -22.63
N LEU A 30 -17.31 -0.86 -21.42
CA LEU A 30 -18.52 -1.53 -20.96
C LEU A 30 -19.74 -0.60 -20.93
N MET A 31 -19.59 0.62 -20.42
CA MET A 31 -20.68 1.60 -20.35
C MET A 31 -21.16 2.04 -21.75
N LEU A 32 -20.25 2.10 -22.72
CA LEU A 32 -20.58 2.38 -24.12
C LEU A 32 -21.24 1.19 -24.81
N GLY A 33 -20.76 -0.03 -24.55
CA GLY A 33 -21.25 -1.27 -25.15
C GLY A 33 -22.58 -1.76 -24.56
N ASN A 34 -22.85 -1.52 -23.28
CA ASN A 34 -24.14 -1.78 -22.63
C ASN A 34 -24.63 -0.52 -21.91
N LYS A 35 -25.48 0.24 -22.58
CA LYS A 35 -26.07 1.46 -22.01
C LYS A 35 -27.14 1.10 -20.99
N VAL A 36 -27.07 1.75 -19.83
CA VAL A 36 -28.04 1.59 -18.73
C VAL A 36 -28.54 2.97 -18.30
N ASN A 37 -29.71 3.02 -17.66
CA ASN A 37 -30.39 4.28 -17.32
C ASN A 37 -29.56 5.19 -16.40
N CYS A 38 -28.87 4.61 -15.41
CA CYS A 38 -27.97 5.34 -14.53
C CYS A 38 -26.84 4.44 -14.02
N THR A 39 -25.64 5.00 -13.87
CA THR A 39 -24.44 4.30 -13.38
C THR A 39 -23.86 5.04 -12.18
N LEU A 40 -23.72 4.35 -11.05
CA LEU A 40 -22.99 4.83 -9.89
C LEU A 40 -21.57 4.30 -9.90
N ILE A 41 -20.58 5.18 -9.75
CA ILE A 41 -19.16 4.83 -9.66
C ILE A 41 -18.64 5.33 -8.31
N ALA A 42 -18.37 4.40 -7.39
CA ALA A 42 -17.79 4.70 -6.09
C ALA A 42 -16.28 4.45 -6.12
N VAL A 43 -15.49 5.45 -5.74
CA VAL A 43 -14.02 5.41 -5.87
C VAL A 43 -13.34 5.94 -4.61
N PRO A 44 -12.04 5.67 -4.40
CA PRO A 44 -11.26 6.34 -3.36
C PRO A 44 -11.20 7.86 -3.61
N THR A 45 -11.24 8.64 -2.53
CA THR A 45 -11.18 10.12 -2.58
C THR A 45 -9.98 10.66 -3.35
N SER A 46 -8.83 9.96 -3.31
CA SER A 46 -7.61 10.36 -4.00
C SER A 46 -7.67 10.27 -5.53
N VAL A 47 -8.61 9.51 -6.10
CA VAL A 47 -8.77 9.34 -7.56
C VAL A 47 -10.09 9.88 -8.08
N ILE A 48 -10.92 10.49 -7.22
CA ILE A 48 -12.27 10.93 -7.59
C ILE A 48 -12.26 11.94 -8.74
N ASN A 49 -11.35 12.92 -8.69
CA ASN A 49 -11.21 13.92 -9.75
C ASN A 49 -10.63 13.32 -11.04
N GLN A 50 -9.76 12.30 -10.92
CA GLN A 50 -9.24 11.58 -12.08
C GLN A 50 -10.38 10.87 -12.82
N TRP A 51 -11.24 10.16 -12.09
CA TRP A 51 -12.44 9.52 -12.65
C TRP A 51 -13.39 10.54 -13.27
N TYR A 52 -13.65 11.66 -12.58
CA TYR A 52 -14.52 12.73 -13.09
C TYR A 52 -14.02 13.31 -14.41
N ASN A 53 -12.74 13.66 -14.49
CA ASN A 53 -12.16 14.25 -15.70
C ASN A 53 -12.22 13.29 -16.88
N VAL A 54 -11.83 12.03 -16.70
CA VAL A 54 -11.88 11.01 -17.77
C VAL A 54 -13.31 10.75 -18.23
N MET A 55 -14.28 10.72 -17.31
CA MET A 55 -15.69 10.52 -17.68
C MET A 55 -16.25 11.72 -18.44
N CYS A 56 -15.93 12.96 -18.01
CA CYS A 56 -16.33 14.17 -18.71
C CYS A 56 -15.74 14.27 -20.12
N GLU A 57 -14.50 13.82 -20.31
CA GLU A 57 -13.83 13.79 -21.62
C GLU A 57 -14.55 12.86 -22.60
N ILE A 58 -15.05 11.71 -22.14
CA ILE A 58 -15.70 10.70 -22.99
C ILE A 58 -17.21 10.94 -23.15
N PHE A 59 -17.93 11.29 -22.08
CA PHE A 59 -19.40 11.34 -22.05
C PHE A 59 -20.00 12.75 -22.05
N THR A 60 -19.16 13.80 -21.96
CA THR A 60 -19.49 15.21 -21.69
C THR A 60 -19.83 15.52 -20.23
N LYS A 61 -19.54 16.77 -19.82
CA LYS A 61 -19.72 17.27 -18.45
C LYS A 61 -21.19 17.25 -17.98
N GLU A 62 -22.13 17.42 -18.91
CA GLU A 62 -23.56 17.45 -18.60
C GLU A 62 -24.10 16.10 -18.14
N LYS A 63 -23.53 15.00 -18.67
CA LYS A 63 -23.95 13.63 -18.31
C LYS A 63 -23.33 13.11 -17.03
N VAL A 64 -22.33 13.80 -16.47
CA VAL A 64 -21.51 13.33 -15.35
C VAL A 64 -21.70 14.24 -14.14
N TYR A 65 -22.23 13.67 -13.06
CA TYR A 65 -22.41 14.37 -11.80
C TYR A 65 -21.36 13.92 -10.77
N LEU A 66 -20.64 14.89 -10.19
CA LEU A 66 -19.70 14.68 -9.09
C LEU A 66 -20.41 14.82 -7.75
N HIS A 67 -20.82 13.69 -7.17
CA HIS A 67 -21.45 13.64 -5.85
C HIS A 67 -20.39 13.64 -4.74
N TYR A 68 -19.77 14.80 -4.49
CA TYR A 68 -18.70 14.94 -3.49
C TYR A 68 -18.61 16.37 -2.94
N GLY A 69 -18.07 16.51 -1.72
CA GLY A 69 -17.82 17.81 -1.10
C GLY A 69 -19.10 18.65 -0.95
N THR A 70 -19.03 19.92 -1.36
CA THR A 70 -20.15 20.87 -1.32
C THR A 70 -21.22 20.60 -2.36
N GLU A 71 -20.89 19.88 -3.44
CA GLU A 71 -21.84 19.53 -4.51
C GLU A 71 -22.70 18.31 -4.15
N ARG A 72 -22.46 17.70 -2.97
CA ARG A 72 -23.13 16.48 -2.53
C ARG A 72 -24.60 16.71 -2.19
N ILE A 73 -25.49 16.03 -2.90
CA ILE A 73 -26.93 16.02 -2.63
C ILE A 73 -27.26 14.90 -1.64
N ASN A 74 -27.83 15.25 -0.48
CA ASN A 74 -28.20 14.25 0.54
C ASN A 74 -29.69 13.90 0.56
N ASN A 75 -30.50 14.55 -0.29
CA ASN A 75 -31.94 14.32 -0.38
C ASN A 75 -32.25 13.46 -1.62
N SER A 76 -32.99 12.38 -1.42
CA SER A 76 -33.26 11.37 -2.45
C SER A 76 -34.03 11.91 -3.65
N MET A 77 -35.03 12.77 -3.43
CA MET A 77 -35.78 13.40 -4.53
C MET A 77 -34.90 14.32 -5.38
N LYS A 78 -34.08 15.17 -4.74
CA LYS A 78 -33.12 16.03 -5.45
C LYS A 78 -32.09 15.21 -6.23
N LEU A 79 -31.62 14.10 -5.66
CA LEU A 79 -30.67 13.22 -6.32
C LEU A 79 -31.31 12.55 -7.54
N LEU A 80 -32.55 12.07 -7.44
CA LEU A 80 -33.27 11.48 -8.57
C LEU A 80 -33.45 12.46 -9.73
N TYR A 81 -33.83 13.71 -9.44
CA TYR A 81 -33.90 14.76 -10.45
C TYR A 81 -32.52 14.98 -11.11
N LYS A 82 -31.45 15.03 -10.30
CA LYS A 82 -30.10 15.23 -10.84
C LYS A 82 -29.62 14.07 -11.70
N ILE A 83 -29.96 12.84 -11.37
CA ILE A 83 -29.63 11.64 -12.15
C ILE A 83 -30.31 11.64 -13.52
N HIS A 84 -31.52 12.21 -13.62
CA HIS A 84 -32.21 12.33 -14.90
C HIS A 84 -31.45 13.23 -15.89
N GLU A 85 -30.83 14.31 -15.40
CA GLU A 85 -29.96 15.19 -16.21
C GLU A 85 -28.57 14.57 -16.43
N SER A 86 -28.01 13.98 -15.37
CA SER A 86 -26.63 13.52 -15.31
C SER A 86 -26.59 12.05 -14.84
N PRO A 87 -26.80 11.08 -15.75
CA PRO A 87 -27.01 9.67 -15.39
C PRO A 87 -25.75 8.95 -14.88
N ILE A 88 -24.56 9.54 -15.03
CA ILE A 88 -23.30 9.00 -14.52
C ILE A 88 -22.97 9.73 -13.23
N VAL A 89 -23.07 9.04 -12.10
CA VAL A 89 -22.79 9.62 -10.77
C VAL A 89 -21.46 9.08 -10.25
N ILE A 90 -20.53 9.97 -9.95
CA ILE A 90 -19.23 9.63 -9.35
C ILE A 90 -19.23 10.07 -7.90
N THR A 91 -18.92 9.16 -6.99
CA THR A 91 -18.93 9.40 -5.54
C THR A 91 -17.70 8.81 -4.86
N SER A 92 -17.47 9.19 -3.61
CA SER A 92 -16.42 8.59 -2.77
C SER A 92 -16.94 7.39 -1.99
N HIS A 93 -16.08 6.44 -1.65
CA HIS A 93 -16.43 5.32 -0.75
C HIS A 93 -17.07 5.79 0.56
N SER A 94 -16.59 6.88 1.15
CA SER A 94 -17.15 7.40 2.41
C SER A 94 -18.59 7.89 2.25
N SER A 95 -18.95 8.40 1.07
CA SER A 95 -20.30 8.89 0.81
C SER A 95 -21.34 7.77 0.70
N LEU A 96 -20.91 6.50 0.56
CA LEU A 96 -21.83 5.36 0.61
C LEU A 96 -22.43 5.16 2.01
N PHE A 97 -21.68 5.47 3.08
CA PHE A 97 -22.11 5.22 4.46
C PHE A 97 -22.23 6.48 5.33
N ASN A 98 -22.01 7.67 4.78
CA ASN A 98 -22.19 8.94 5.48
C ASN A 98 -23.68 9.23 5.68
N ILE A 99 -24.27 8.53 6.64
CA ILE A 99 -25.64 8.71 7.11
C ILE A 99 -25.69 10.02 7.88
N LEU A 100 -26.41 11.01 7.35
CA LEU A 100 -26.59 12.33 8.00
C LEU A 100 -27.78 12.35 8.94
N ASP A 101 -28.77 11.52 8.66
CA ASP A 101 -29.99 11.43 9.44
C ASP A 101 -29.91 10.19 10.33
N LYS A 102 -29.90 10.39 11.65
CA LYS A 102 -29.75 9.31 12.64
C LYS A 102 -30.96 8.37 12.66
N GLU A 103 -32.10 8.78 12.13
CA GLU A 103 -33.30 7.94 12.04
C GLU A 103 -33.25 7.02 10.82
N ASN A 104 -32.53 7.42 9.77
CA ASN A 104 -32.37 6.63 8.55
C ASN A 104 -31.19 5.66 8.63
N GLN A 105 -31.40 4.40 8.25
CA GLN A 105 -30.33 3.40 8.21
C GLN A 105 -29.50 3.44 6.92
N HIS A 106 -29.93 4.23 5.93
CA HIS A 106 -29.35 4.30 4.59
C HIS A 106 -29.13 5.74 4.12
N THR A 107 -28.29 5.90 3.09
CA THR A 107 -28.08 7.18 2.40
C THR A 107 -29.02 7.31 1.20
N CYS A 108 -29.23 8.52 0.68
CA CYS A 108 -30.04 8.77 -0.53
C CYS A 108 -29.61 7.96 -1.76
N LEU A 109 -28.35 7.48 -1.81
CA LEU A 109 -27.85 6.60 -2.87
C LEU A 109 -28.54 5.23 -2.87
N HIS A 110 -29.13 4.79 -1.75
CA HIS A 110 -29.80 3.50 -1.62
C HIS A 110 -31.26 3.55 -2.09
N ASP A 111 -31.86 4.74 -2.13
CA ASP A 111 -33.24 4.93 -2.62
C ASP A 111 -33.32 4.92 -4.15
N VAL A 112 -32.17 4.96 -4.82
CA VAL A 112 -32.05 4.93 -6.27
C VAL A 112 -31.93 3.49 -6.76
N HIS A 113 -32.73 3.14 -7.78
CA HIS A 113 -32.58 1.89 -8.52
C HIS A 113 -31.50 2.06 -9.60
N TRP A 114 -30.28 1.63 -9.32
CA TRP A 114 -29.16 1.80 -10.24
C TRP A 114 -29.21 0.79 -11.39
N GLY A 115 -28.98 1.27 -12.61
CA GLY A 115 -28.71 0.38 -13.74
C GLY A 115 -27.41 -0.39 -13.51
N ARG A 116 -26.36 0.32 -13.10
CA ARG A 116 -25.04 -0.26 -12.80
C ARG A 116 -24.39 0.40 -11.58
N VAL A 117 -23.75 -0.39 -10.74
CA VAL A 117 -22.84 0.08 -9.68
C VAL A 117 -21.44 -0.46 -9.94
N VAL A 118 -20.45 0.42 -9.91
CA VAL A 118 -19.03 0.09 -10.03
C VAL A 118 -18.30 0.58 -8.79
N ILE A 119 -17.57 -0.31 -8.11
CA ILE A 119 -16.70 0.03 -6.98
C ILE A 119 -15.24 -0.13 -7.42
N ASP A 120 -14.51 0.98 -7.52
CA ASP A 120 -13.07 0.97 -7.78
C ASP A 120 -12.28 0.75 -6.48
N GLU A 121 -11.12 0.10 -6.56
CA GLU A 121 -10.36 -0.37 -5.40
C GLU A 121 -11.26 -1.13 -4.38
N GLY A 122 -12.09 -2.03 -4.88
CA GLY A 122 -13.09 -2.75 -4.08
C GLY A 122 -12.52 -3.66 -2.99
N HIS A 123 -11.20 -3.83 -2.90
CA HIS A 123 -10.55 -4.44 -1.73
C HIS A 123 -10.85 -3.68 -0.42
N THR A 124 -11.36 -2.45 -0.50
CA THR A 124 -11.81 -1.63 0.65
C THR A 124 -13.08 -2.18 1.31
N ILE A 125 -13.97 -2.85 0.58
CA ILE A 125 -15.21 -3.45 1.10
C ILE A 125 -15.02 -4.90 1.56
N ARG A 126 -13.78 -5.39 1.69
CA ARG A 126 -13.50 -6.80 2.00
C ARG A 126 -13.94 -7.28 3.38
N ASN A 127 -14.07 -6.35 4.34
CA ASN A 127 -14.38 -6.71 5.72
C ASN A 127 -15.89 -6.67 5.95
N GLN A 128 -16.51 -7.85 6.00
CA GLN A 128 -17.96 -7.99 6.18
C GLN A 128 -18.55 -7.32 7.43
N LYS A 129 -17.70 -7.02 8.44
CA LYS A 129 -18.14 -6.36 9.68
C LYS A 129 -18.26 -4.84 9.55
N THR A 130 -17.70 -4.23 8.51
CA THR A 130 -17.71 -2.76 8.37
C THR A 130 -19.05 -2.26 7.87
N LEU A 131 -19.43 -1.06 8.30
CA LEU A 131 -20.61 -0.36 7.78
C LEU A 131 -20.49 -0.16 6.26
N LEU A 132 -19.30 0.21 5.78
CA LEU A 132 -19.02 0.35 4.35
C LEU A 132 -19.36 -0.92 3.55
N HIS A 133 -18.98 -2.12 4.03
CA HIS A 133 -19.33 -3.36 3.34
C HIS A 133 -20.84 -3.58 3.30
N ARG A 134 -21.53 -3.37 4.43
CA ARG A 134 -22.99 -3.53 4.52
C ARG A 134 -23.70 -2.59 3.55
N MET A 135 -23.43 -1.29 3.64
CA MET A 135 -24.00 -0.26 2.76
C MET A 135 -23.69 -0.53 1.28
N ALA A 136 -22.47 -0.95 0.94
CA ALA A 136 -22.16 -1.33 -0.43
C ALA A 136 -23.01 -2.51 -0.92
N CYS A 137 -23.22 -3.55 -0.10
CA CYS A 137 -24.05 -4.70 -0.47
C CYS A 137 -25.53 -4.31 -0.65
N ASP A 138 -26.02 -3.39 0.19
CA ASP A 138 -27.42 -2.95 0.23
C ASP A 138 -27.80 -2.02 -0.93
N LEU A 139 -26.84 -1.53 -1.72
CA LEU A 139 -27.12 -0.78 -2.94
C LEU A 139 -27.98 -1.59 -3.92
N ASN A 140 -29.10 -1.01 -4.33
CA ASN A 140 -30.01 -1.60 -5.30
C ASN A 140 -29.51 -1.39 -6.73
N ALA A 141 -29.05 -2.45 -7.38
CA ALA A 141 -28.51 -2.35 -8.73
C ALA A 141 -28.70 -3.64 -9.54
N LYS A 142 -28.99 -3.49 -10.84
CA LYS A 142 -29.06 -4.63 -11.79
C LYS A 142 -27.68 -5.21 -12.09
N HIS A 143 -26.69 -4.35 -12.38
CA HIS A 143 -25.32 -4.75 -12.69
C HIS A 143 -24.37 -4.30 -11.57
N LYS A 144 -23.57 -5.21 -11.00
CA LYS A 144 -22.61 -4.87 -9.93
C LYS A 144 -21.18 -5.29 -10.29
N TRP A 145 -20.27 -4.31 -10.30
CA TRP A 145 -18.86 -4.51 -10.63
C TRP A 145 -17.93 -4.09 -9.51
N ILE A 146 -16.91 -4.91 -9.26
CA ILE A 146 -15.75 -4.55 -8.45
C ILE A 146 -14.53 -4.44 -9.35
N LEU A 147 -13.81 -3.33 -9.28
CA LEU A 147 -12.49 -3.17 -9.89
C LEU A 147 -11.45 -3.22 -8.77
N THR A 148 -10.49 -4.14 -8.83
CA THR A 148 -9.40 -4.18 -7.84
C THR A 148 -8.22 -4.98 -8.36
N GLY A 149 -7.00 -4.46 -8.25
CA GLY A 149 -5.81 -5.26 -8.60
C GLY A 149 -5.46 -6.33 -7.55
N THR A 150 -6.01 -6.23 -6.34
CA THR A 150 -5.67 -7.08 -5.20
C THR A 150 -6.94 -7.52 -4.46
N PRO A 151 -7.74 -8.45 -5.00
CA PRO A 151 -9.00 -8.90 -4.39
C PRO A 151 -8.81 -9.68 -3.09
N VAL A 152 -7.63 -10.27 -2.89
CA VAL A 152 -7.21 -10.97 -1.67
C VAL A 152 -6.03 -10.22 -1.07
N GLN A 153 -6.04 -9.95 0.23
CA GLN A 153 -4.92 -9.27 0.91
C GLN A 153 -4.39 -10.04 2.12
N ASN A 154 -5.27 -10.66 2.90
CA ASN A 154 -4.89 -11.36 4.13
C ASN A 154 -5.39 -12.80 4.17
N LYS A 155 -6.63 -13.05 3.75
CA LYS A 155 -7.27 -14.36 3.89
C LYS A 155 -8.25 -14.60 2.75
N GLU A 156 -8.55 -15.87 2.47
CA GLU A 156 -9.59 -16.29 1.52
C GLU A 156 -10.96 -15.65 1.78
N LYS A 157 -11.28 -15.34 3.04
CA LYS A 157 -12.53 -14.63 3.39
C LYS A 157 -12.65 -13.25 2.70
N ASP A 158 -11.52 -12.63 2.34
CA ASP A 158 -11.50 -11.34 1.64
C ASP A 158 -12.26 -11.46 0.30
N ILE A 159 -11.93 -12.41 -0.56
CA ILE A 159 -12.63 -12.59 -1.85
C ILE A 159 -14.07 -13.06 -1.67
N LYS A 160 -14.36 -13.89 -0.66
CA LYS A 160 -15.74 -14.33 -0.36
C LYS A 160 -16.68 -13.17 -0.04
N SER A 161 -16.16 -12.12 0.59
CA SER A 161 -16.94 -10.91 0.86
C SER A 161 -17.26 -10.11 -0.40
N LEU A 162 -16.35 -10.10 -1.38
CA LEU A 162 -16.56 -9.39 -2.66
C LEU A 162 -17.64 -10.07 -3.49
N PHE A 163 -17.71 -11.41 -3.45
CA PHE A 163 -18.80 -12.16 -4.08
C PHE A 163 -20.18 -11.86 -3.48
N LYS A 164 -20.25 -11.58 -2.17
CA LYS A 164 -21.50 -11.16 -1.52
C LYS A 164 -22.01 -9.84 -2.09
N PHE A 165 -21.13 -8.87 -2.36
CA PHE A 165 -21.51 -7.58 -2.93
C PHE A 165 -22.18 -7.73 -4.30
N ILE A 166 -21.63 -8.58 -5.18
CA ILE A 166 -22.21 -8.78 -6.51
C ILE A 166 -23.52 -9.58 -6.49
N GLY A 167 -23.90 -10.17 -5.34
CA GLY A 167 -25.19 -10.86 -5.16
C GLY A 167 -25.09 -12.39 -5.09
N ILE A 168 -23.88 -12.97 -5.00
CA ILE A 168 -23.73 -14.42 -4.84
C ILE A 168 -23.94 -14.79 -3.36
N SER A 169 -24.75 -15.83 -3.12
CA SER A 169 -25.05 -16.28 -1.76
C SER A 169 -23.81 -16.81 -1.04
N ALA A 170 -23.72 -16.56 0.27
CA ALA A 170 -22.60 -17.06 1.07
C ALA A 170 -22.46 -18.59 1.06
N ARG A 171 -23.58 -19.31 0.86
CA ARG A 171 -23.61 -20.78 0.76
C ARG A 171 -22.97 -21.26 -0.53
N GLU A 172 -23.29 -20.62 -1.65
CA GLU A 172 -22.71 -20.94 -2.96
C GLU A 172 -21.20 -20.70 -2.97
N VAL A 173 -20.75 -19.52 -2.50
CA VAL A 173 -19.32 -19.19 -2.41
C VAL A 173 -18.56 -20.16 -1.49
N LYS A 174 -19.19 -20.61 -0.39
CA LYS A 174 -18.55 -21.56 0.54
C LYS A 174 -18.41 -22.96 -0.05
N THR A 175 -19.37 -23.38 -0.87
CA THR A 175 -19.41 -24.74 -1.44
C THR A 175 -18.58 -24.88 -2.70
N ASN A 176 -18.46 -23.82 -3.51
CA ASN A 176 -17.84 -23.92 -4.84
C ASN A 176 -17.08 -22.64 -5.25
N LEU A 177 -16.07 -22.26 -4.46
CA LEU A 177 -15.32 -21.02 -4.66
C LEU A 177 -14.61 -20.96 -6.04
N GLU A 178 -13.99 -22.06 -6.47
CA GLU A 178 -13.29 -22.15 -7.76
C GLU A 178 -14.23 -21.91 -8.95
N LYS A 179 -15.45 -22.45 -8.87
CA LYS A 179 -16.50 -22.18 -9.86
C LYS A 179 -16.92 -20.71 -9.85
N CYS A 180 -17.07 -20.10 -8.67
CA CYS A 180 -17.37 -18.66 -8.58
C CYS A 180 -16.26 -17.80 -9.18
N ILE A 181 -14.99 -18.15 -8.94
CA ILE A 181 -13.83 -17.43 -9.48
C ILE A 181 -13.82 -17.55 -11.01
N SER A 182 -13.82 -18.76 -11.56
CA SER A 182 -13.82 -18.96 -13.02
C SER A 182 -15.03 -18.33 -13.72
N THR A 183 -16.18 -18.28 -13.07
CA THR A 183 -17.41 -17.73 -13.66
C THR A 183 -17.49 -16.21 -13.58
N TYR A 184 -17.07 -15.58 -12.48
CA TYR A 184 -17.36 -14.16 -12.22
C TYR A 184 -16.12 -13.27 -12.06
N LEU A 185 -14.93 -13.84 -11.94
CA LEU A 185 -13.68 -13.10 -11.85
C LEU A 185 -12.99 -13.07 -13.22
N LEU A 186 -12.63 -11.86 -13.65
CA LEU A 186 -11.82 -11.60 -14.83
C LEU A 186 -10.45 -11.14 -14.35
N ARG A 187 -9.38 -11.81 -14.75
CA ARG A 187 -8.00 -11.42 -14.42
C ARG A 187 -7.12 -11.54 -15.63
N ARG A 188 -6.42 -10.45 -15.93
CA ARG A 188 -5.29 -10.41 -16.85
C ARG A 188 -4.05 -9.95 -16.08
N THR A 189 -2.94 -10.62 -16.34
CA THR A 189 -1.61 -10.23 -15.86
C THR A 189 -0.98 -9.27 -16.85
N LYS A 190 0.10 -8.60 -16.46
CA LYS A 190 0.88 -7.75 -17.38
C LYS A 190 1.55 -8.52 -18.52
N ASP A 191 1.49 -9.85 -18.49
CA ASP A 191 2.11 -10.68 -19.52
C ASP A 191 1.49 -10.49 -20.90
N ILE A 192 0.23 -10.05 -20.94
CA ILE A 192 -0.45 -9.68 -22.18
C ILE A 192 0.20 -8.48 -22.90
N LEU A 193 1.04 -7.72 -22.20
CA LEU A 193 1.72 -6.54 -22.72
C LEU A 193 3.15 -6.84 -23.18
N PHE A 194 3.63 -8.08 -23.08
CA PHE A 194 4.97 -8.46 -23.55
C PHE A 194 5.06 -8.44 -25.08
N ASP A 195 5.10 -7.23 -25.63
CA ASP A 195 5.80 -6.91 -26.86
C ASP A 195 7.20 -6.34 -26.52
N GLU A 196 8.06 -6.13 -27.52
CA GLU A 196 9.42 -5.59 -27.37
C GLU A 196 9.53 -4.29 -26.53
N THR A 197 8.40 -3.61 -26.26
CA THR A 197 8.34 -2.32 -25.58
C THR A 197 8.11 -2.36 -24.07
N PHE A 198 7.48 -3.41 -23.52
CA PHE A 198 7.16 -3.48 -22.08
C PHE A 198 7.99 -4.56 -21.40
N LYS A 199 8.94 -4.13 -20.56
CA LYS A 199 9.88 -5.03 -19.88
C LYS A 199 9.39 -5.38 -18.48
N ASN A 200 9.58 -6.63 -18.09
CA ASN A 200 9.37 -7.08 -16.72
C ASN A 200 10.19 -6.27 -15.72
N TYR A 201 9.63 -6.09 -14.52
CA TYR A 201 10.39 -5.55 -13.40
C TYR A 201 11.13 -6.67 -12.67
N THR A 202 12.30 -6.36 -12.13
CA THR A 202 13.07 -7.30 -11.31
C THR A 202 12.96 -6.92 -9.83
N VAL A 203 12.76 -7.90 -8.95
CA VAL A 203 12.83 -7.70 -7.50
C VAL A 203 14.13 -8.25 -6.96
N VAL A 204 14.90 -7.41 -6.27
CA VAL A 204 16.16 -7.77 -5.59
C VAL A 204 15.99 -7.55 -4.10
N ASN A 205 16.12 -8.63 -3.32
CA ASN A 205 16.08 -8.60 -1.86
C ASN A 205 17.51 -8.42 -1.32
N HIS A 206 17.75 -7.30 -0.63
CA HIS A 206 19.01 -6.95 0.01
C HIS A 206 18.95 -7.32 1.50
N SER A 207 19.78 -8.29 1.89
CA SER A 207 20.04 -8.61 3.28
C SER A 207 21.02 -7.59 3.88
N CYS A 208 20.53 -6.79 4.81
CA CYS A 208 21.33 -5.77 5.50
C CYS A 208 21.74 -6.33 6.87
N GLU A 209 22.90 -7.01 6.94
CA GLU A 209 23.49 -7.39 8.23
C GLU A 209 23.89 -6.13 9.00
N PHE A 210 23.63 -6.08 10.30
CA PHE A 210 24.09 -4.98 11.15
C PHE A 210 25.58 -4.72 10.92
N THR A 211 25.91 -3.48 10.55
CA THR A 211 27.29 -3.05 10.27
C THR A 211 28.09 -2.76 11.53
N THR A 212 27.40 -2.46 12.64
CA THR A 212 28.03 -2.16 13.92
C THR A 212 27.39 -2.96 15.04
N GLN A 213 28.24 -3.45 15.96
CA GLN A 213 27.79 -4.16 17.16
C GLN A 213 26.83 -3.31 17.98
N ARG A 214 27.14 -2.02 18.15
CA ARG A 214 26.33 -1.05 18.89
C ARG A 214 24.89 -0.93 18.38
N GLU A 215 24.68 -0.89 17.06
CA GLU A 215 23.33 -0.81 16.48
C GLU A 215 22.52 -2.07 16.79
N GLN A 216 23.16 -3.25 16.69
CA GLN A 216 22.53 -4.53 17.02
C GLN A 216 22.20 -4.63 18.51
N GLU A 217 23.11 -4.22 19.40
CA GLU A 217 22.87 -4.18 20.84
C GLU A 217 21.72 -3.24 21.22
N ILE A 218 21.65 -2.05 20.62
CA ILE A 218 20.52 -1.12 20.85
C ILE A 218 19.20 -1.76 20.41
N TYR A 219 19.19 -2.38 19.22
CA TYR A 219 18.00 -3.06 18.71
C TYR A 219 17.56 -4.21 19.64
N SER A 220 18.51 -5.04 20.09
CA SER A 220 18.25 -6.14 21.03
C SER A 220 17.72 -5.63 22.37
N LYS A 221 18.34 -4.58 22.95
CA LYS A 221 17.85 -3.95 24.18
C LYS A 221 16.44 -3.40 24.04
N ILE A 222 16.13 -2.74 22.92
CA ILE A 222 14.77 -2.28 22.63
C ILE A 222 13.81 -3.47 22.57
N GLN A 223 14.20 -4.57 21.94
CA GLN A 223 13.38 -5.77 21.85
C GLN A 223 13.15 -6.43 23.21
N GLU A 224 14.20 -6.68 23.98
CA GLU A 224 14.13 -7.31 25.30
C GLU A 224 13.35 -6.44 26.30
N GLY A 225 13.67 -5.14 26.39
CA GLY A 225 12.96 -4.21 27.24
C GLY A 225 11.50 -4.04 26.84
N SER A 226 11.18 -4.13 25.55
CA SER A 226 9.80 -4.16 25.06
C SER A 226 9.06 -5.42 25.54
N ILE A 227 9.67 -6.60 25.40
CA ILE A 227 9.08 -7.89 25.79
C ILE A 227 8.85 -7.96 27.30
N GLN A 228 9.84 -7.59 28.11
CA GLN A 228 9.72 -7.61 29.58
C GLN A 228 8.58 -6.74 30.07
N LYS A 229 8.40 -5.55 29.48
CA LYS A 229 7.28 -4.66 29.83
C LYS A 229 5.92 -5.22 29.45
N PHE A 230 5.84 -5.88 28.30
CA PHE A 230 4.61 -6.56 27.89
C PHE A 230 4.22 -7.62 28.91
N LEU A 231 5.16 -8.50 29.27
CA LEU A 231 4.93 -9.57 30.23
C LEU A 231 4.46 -9.03 31.59
N LYS A 232 5.17 -8.04 32.14
CA LYS A 232 4.83 -7.42 33.42
C LYS A 232 3.43 -6.79 33.42
N LYS A 233 3.05 -6.10 32.35
CA LYS A 233 1.72 -5.45 32.27
C LYS A 233 0.59 -6.41 31.93
N GLU A 234 0.88 -7.54 31.29
CA GLU A 234 -0.06 -8.63 31.09
C GLU A 234 -0.41 -9.27 32.44
N GLU A 235 0.59 -9.51 33.29
CA GLU A 235 0.41 -9.98 34.67
C GLU A 235 -0.38 -8.99 35.53
N GLU A 236 -0.11 -7.69 35.40
CA GLU A 236 -0.79 -6.64 36.18
C GLU A 236 -2.25 -6.38 35.72
N MET A 237 -2.70 -6.90 34.57
CA MET A 237 -4.03 -6.64 33.96
C MET A 237 -4.39 -5.14 33.77
N VAL A 238 -3.42 -4.24 33.80
CA VAL A 238 -3.65 -2.77 33.87
C VAL A 238 -4.15 -2.16 32.54
N SER A 239 -4.13 -2.89 31.42
CA SER A 239 -4.75 -2.41 30.16
C SER A 239 -4.92 -3.52 29.11
N ASN A 240 -5.56 -3.21 27.97
CA ASN A 240 -5.69 -4.15 26.86
C ASN A 240 -4.31 -4.55 26.29
N PRO A 241 -3.86 -5.81 26.48
CA PRO A 241 -2.50 -6.25 26.10
C PRO A 241 -2.24 -6.12 24.59
N TYR A 242 -3.29 -6.20 23.75
CA TYR A 242 -3.15 -6.05 22.31
C TYR A 242 -2.66 -4.65 21.90
N ILE A 243 -3.11 -3.58 22.57
CA ILE A 243 -2.70 -2.21 22.23
C ILE A 243 -1.21 -2.02 22.53
N GLN A 244 -0.74 -2.58 23.64
CA GLN A 244 0.68 -2.53 24.02
C GLN A 244 1.53 -3.31 23.03
N LEU A 245 1.11 -4.52 22.66
CA LEU A 245 1.83 -5.34 21.68
C LEU A 245 2.00 -4.61 20.34
N LEU A 246 0.94 -3.96 19.84
CA LEU A 246 0.99 -3.18 18.61
C LEU A 246 1.96 -2.01 18.70
N GLU A 247 2.07 -1.37 19.87
CA GLU A 247 3.07 -0.34 20.11
C GLU A 247 4.50 -0.90 20.07
N LEU A 248 4.74 -2.06 20.69
CA LEU A 248 6.07 -2.67 20.67
C LEU A 248 6.51 -3.04 19.26
N LEU A 249 5.60 -3.63 18.48
CA LEU A 249 5.83 -3.91 17.07
C LEU A 249 6.15 -2.64 16.28
N LEU A 250 5.47 -1.53 16.59
CA LEU A 250 5.76 -0.23 15.99
C LEU A 250 7.18 0.25 16.36
N ARG A 251 7.61 0.14 17.63
CA ARG A 251 8.96 0.52 18.06
C ARG A 251 10.04 -0.32 17.41
N LEU A 252 9.84 -1.63 17.30
CA LEU A 252 10.77 -2.51 16.60
C LEU A 252 10.90 -2.14 15.12
N ARG A 253 9.77 -1.83 14.45
CA ARG A 253 9.81 -1.36 13.05
C ARG A 253 10.60 -0.07 12.92
N GLN A 254 10.38 0.90 13.81
CA GLN A 254 11.16 2.14 13.86
C GLN A 254 12.65 1.85 14.10
N ALA A 255 12.98 1.01 15.08
CA ALA A 255 14.35 0.67 15.44
C ALA A 255 15.10 -0.05 14.32
N SER A 256 14.39 -0.90 13.56
CA SER A 256 14.98 -1.56 12.39
C SER A 256 15.43 -0.53 11.35
N ILE A 257 14.67 0.55 11.15
CA ILE A 257 14.98 1.59 10.18
C ILE A 257 16.09 2.48 10.72
N HIS A 258 15.91 3.03 11.92
CA HIS A 258 16.89 3.84 12.61
C HIS A 258 16.58 3.84 14.11
N PRO A 259 17.51 3.39 14.99
CA PRO A 259 17.26 3.29 16.43
C PRO A 259 16.74 4.57 17.07
N SER A 260 17.27 5.73 16.67
CA SER A 260 16.87 7.04 17.21
C SER A 260 15.38 7.37 17.01
N ILE A 261 14.72 6.86 15.95
CA ILE A 261 13.27 7.07 15.74
C ILE A 261 12.47 6.37 16.85
N ALA A 262 12.84 5.13 17.18
CA ALA A 262 12.20 4.37 18.25
C ALA A 262 12.50 4.99 19.62
N LEU A 263 13.76 5.35 19.87
CA LEU A 263 14.21 5.92 21.14
C LEU A 263 13.56 7.28 21.43
N ALA A 264 13.47 8.18 20.45
CA ALA A 264 12.78 9.46 20.63
C ALA A 264 11.32 9.27 21.07
N SER A 265 10.64 8.28 20.46
CA SER A 265 9.26 7.95 20.82
C SER A 265 9.14 7.32 22.22
N LEU A 266 10.11 6.48 22.61
CA LEU A 266 10.14 5.82 23.93
C LEU A 266 10.44 6.83 25.05
N LYS A 267 11.43 7.71 24.87
CA LYS A 267 11.80 8.77 25.83
C LYS A 267 10.62 9.67 26.16
N LYS A 268 9.87 10.10 25.14
CA LYS A 268 8.69 10.97 25.33
C LYS A 268 7.59 10.29 26.16
N LYS A 269 7.48 8.97 26.10
CA LYS A 269 6.41 8.22 26.75
C LYS A 269 6.79 7.70 28.14
N PHE A 270 8.07 7.35 28.33
CA PHE A 270 8.62 6.84 29.57
C PHE A 270 9.80 7.72 30.02
N PRO A 271 9.53 8.97 30.43
CA PRO A 271 10.59 9.91 30.81
C PRO A 271 11.35 9.48 32.07
N ASP A 272 10.71 8.73 32.96
CA ASP A 272 11.30 8.24 34.22
C ASP A 272 12.27 7.05 34.01
N GLU A 273 12.32 6.51 32.79
CA GLU A 273 13.21 5.39 32.46
C GLU A 273 14.48 5.88 31.78
N LYS A 274 15.61 5.22 32.10
CA LYS A 274 16.95 5.56 31.59
C LYS A 274 17.14 5.12 30.13
N TRP A 275 16.41 5.73 29.21
CA TRP A 275 16.69 5.68 27.76
C TRP A 275 17.75 6.69 27.32
N ASP A 276 18.27 7.49 28.26
CA ASP A 276 19.28 8.54 28.07
C ASP A 276 20.72 8.09 28.30
N ASP A 277 20.94 6.78 28.50
CA ASP A 277 22.28 6.21 28.57
C ASP A 277 23.06 6.47 27.26
N GLU A 278 24.35 6.82 27.38
CA GLU A 278 25.26 6.95 26.25
C GLU A 278 25.25 5.70 25.36
N SER A 279 24.93 4.52 25.91
CA SER A 279 24.78 3.28 25.14
C SER A 279 23.67 3.33 24.08
N PHE A 280 22.68 4.22 24.20
CA PHE A 280 21.58 4.40 23.25
C PHE A 280 21.80 5.54 22.23
N SER A 281 22.88 6.32 22.35
CA SER A 281 23.19 7.38 21.39
C SER A 281 23.58 6.78 20.02
N PHE A 282 22.94 7.25 18.94
CA PHE A 282 23.23 6.81 17.58
C PHE A 282 23.11 7.99 16.61
N ASN A 283 24.27 8.55 16.25
CA ASN A 283 24.39 9.79 15.44
C ASN A 283 24.84 9.54 13.99
N LYS A 284 25.03 8.27 13.58
CA LYS A 284 25.41 7.89 12.22
C LYS A 284 24.20 7.37 11.47
N GLY A 285 24.28 7.31 10.13
CA GLY A 285 23.26 6.60 9.34
C GLY A 285 23.15 5.13 9.75
N SER A 286 21.93 4.61 9.82
CA SER A 286 21.68 3.20 10.17
C SER A 286 22.13 2.24 9.07
N THR A 287 22.32 0.97 9.41
CA THR A 287 22.72 -0.08 8.46
C THR A 287 21.82 -0.11 7.22
N LYS A 288 20.49 -0.06 7.40
CA LYS A 288 19.55 -0.07 6.27
C LYS A 288 19.60 1.20 5.44
N MET A 289 19.68 2.38 6.07
CA MET A 289 19.74 3.66 5.36
C MET A 289 21.03 3.80 4.55
N LEU A 290 22.17 3.36 5.09
CA LEU A 290 23.44 3.34 4.39
C LEU A 290 23.44 2.35 3.22
N SER A 291 22.84 1.17 3.40
CA SER A 291 22.67 0.18 2.32
C SER A 291 21.82 0.73 1.18
N ALA A 292 20.71 1.40 1.51
CA ALA A 292 19.86 2.07 0.53
C ALA A 292 20.59 3.22 -0.18
N LEU A 293 21.35 4.04 0.57
CA LEU A 293 22.17 5.12 0.00
C LEU A 293 23.18 4.58 -1.01
N ASN A 294 23.90 3.50 -0.67
CA ASN A 294 24.88 2.89 -1.56
C ASN A 294 24.21 2.41 -2.84
N LYS A 295 23.03 1.77 -2.73
CA LYS A 295 22.26 1.38 -3.91
C LYS A 295 21.82 2.58 -4.73
N ILE A 296 21.33 3.66 -4.12
CA ILE A 296 20.94 4.88 -4.83
C ILE A 296 22.11 5.46 -5.62
N LYS A 297 23.33 5.47 -5.04
CA LYS A 297 24.54 5.97 -5.74
C LYS A 297 24.86 5.19 -7.01
N GLU A 298 24.52 3.91 -7.07
CA GLU A 298 24.69 3.04 -8.24
C GLU A 298 23.59 3.23 -9.29
N THR A 299 22.40 3.69 -8.88
CA THR A 299 21.27 3.87 -9.80
C THR A 299 21.50 5.02 -10.76
N LYS A 300 21.05 4.82 -12.01
CA LYS A 300 20.95 5.88 -13.01
C LYS A 300 19.49 6.32 -13.12
N GLY A 301 19.27 7.62 -13.27
CA GLY A 301 17.94 8.20 -13.47
C GLY A 301 17.18 8.51 -12.17
N LEU A 302 15.85 8.43 -12.26
CA LEU A 302 14.95 8.78 -11.16
C LEU A 302 14.66 7.56 -10.28
N SER A 303 14.76 7.75 -8.98
CA SER A 303 14.52 6.73 -7.96
C SER A 303 13.37 7.12 -7.03
N ILE A 304 12.56 6.14 -6.63
CA ILE A 304 11.57 6.27 -5.57
C ILE A 304 12.08 5.52 -4.35
N VAL A 305 12.01 6.13 -3.18
CA VAL A 305 12.18 5.43 -1.90
C VAL A 305 10.84 5.44 -1.18
N PHE A 306 10.24 4.26 -1.05
CA PHE A 306 9.07 4.04 -0.22
C PHE A 306 9.47 3.96 1.25
N CYS A 307 8.92 4.89 2.03
CA CYS A 307 9.09 4.98 3.48
C CYS A 307 7.77 4.68 4.19
N GLN A 308 7.85 4.22 5.43
CA GLN A 308 6.69 4.01 6.30
C GLN A 308 6.44 5.22 7.20
N PHE A 309 7.50 5.83 7.74
CA PHE A 309 7.43 6.89 8.75
C PHE A 309 7.85 8.25 8.20
N VAL A 310 7.37 9.34 8.80
CA VAL A 310 7.80 10.70 8.40
C VAL A 310 9.23 10.95 8.85
N ASP A 311 9.58 10.60 10.09
CA ASP A 311 10.94 10.73 10.62
C ASP A 311 11.96 9.96 9.75
N GLU A 312 11.59 8.78 9.27
CA GLU A 312 12.40 7.99 8.31
C GLU A 312 12.70 8.79 7.04
N MET A 313 11.72 9.53 6.50
CA MET A 313 11.93 10.37 5.33
C MET A 313 12.86 11.55 5.63
N GLU A 314 12.79 12.12 6.84
CA GLU A 314 13.64 13.23 7.27
C GLU A 314 15.10 12.78 7.38
N TYR A 315 15.37 11.68 8.10
CA TYR A 315 16.71 11.08 8.18
C TYR A 315 17.26 10.70 6.81
N MET A 316 16.45 10.07 5.93
CA MET A 316 16.90 9.76 4.56
C MET A 316 17.18 11.02 3.75
N LYS A 317 16.38 12.07 3.88
CA LYS A 317 16.59 13.34 3.18
C LYS A 317 17.90 14.01 3.59
N GLU A 318 18.20 14.02 4.89
CA GLU A 318 19.46 14.54 5.42
C GLU A 318 20.65 13.72 4.90
N LEU A 319 20.57 12.38 4.98
CA LEU A 319 21.61 11.49 4.49
C LEU A 319 21.89 11.67 2.98
N LEU A 320 20.84 11.85 2.17
CA LEU A 320 20.97 12.13 0.73
C LEU A 320 21.60 13.50 0.49
N LEU A 321 21.20 14.53 1.25
CA LEU A 321 21.77 15.88 1.15
C LEU A 321 23.27 15.90 1.47
N GLU A 322 23.70 15.20 2.53
CA GLU A 322 25.11 15.08 2.90
C GLU A 322 25.96 14.42 1.80
N ASN A 323 25.34 13.54 1.01
CA ASN A 323 25.96 12.87 -0.13
C ASN A 323 25.76 13.62 -1.45
N ASN A 324 25.23 14.86 -1.40
CA ASN A 324 24.95 15.71 -2.56
C ASN A 324 24.01 15.04 -3.58
N ILE A 325 22.97 14.35 -3.09
CA ILE A 325 21.90 13.76 -3.88
C ILE A 325 20.64 14.59 -3.66
N TYR A 326 20.02 15.02 -4.76
CA TYR A 326 18.78 15.80 -4.68
C TYR A 326 17.59 14.90 -4.36
N SER A 327 16.76 15.32 -3.42
CA SER A 327 15.55 14.60 -3.04
C SER A 327 14.40 15.51 -2.62
N GLU A 328 13.18 15.09 -2.90
CA GLU A 328 11.94 15.71 -2.42
C GLU A 328 11.09 14.70 -1.65
N THR A 329 10.22 15.19 -0.77
CA THR A 329 9.37 14.36 0.09
C THR A 329 7.91 14.50 -0.29
N TYR A 330 7.20 13.38 -0.42
CA TYR A 330 5.76 13.30 -0.65
C TYR A 330 5.09 12.57 0.53
N LYS A 331 4.37 13.32 1.38
CA LYS A 331 3.74 12.80 2.61
C LYS A 331 2.22 12.95 2.61
N GLY A 332 1.54 12.12 3.37
CA GLY A 332 0.08 12.09 3.47
C GLY A 332 -0.54 13.39 4.00
N GLY A 333 0.17 14.14 4.85
CA GLY A 333 -0.29 15.41 5.40
C GLY A 333 -0.23 16.61 4.43
N MET A 334 0.28 16.44 3.21
CA MET A 334 0.36 17.52 2.22
C MET A 334 -0.98 17.76 1.51
N THR A 335 -1.22 19.01 1.15
CA THR A 335 -2.34 19.43 0.30
C THR A 335 -2.18 18.93 -1.13
N ILE A 336 -3.26 18.96 -1.92
CA ILE A 336 -3.24 18.53 -3.34
C ILE A 336 -2.30 19.42 -4.16
N THR A 337 -2.25 20.73 -3.89
CA THR A 337 -1.38 21.69 -4.59
C THR A 337 0.09 21.46 -4.27
N GLU A 338 0.44 21.21 -3.01
CA GLU A 338 1.80 20.86 -2.60
C GLU A 338 2.29 19.58 -3.27
N ARG A 339 1.43 18.55 -3.27
CA ARG A 339 1.69 17.26 -3.94
C ARG A 339 1.95 17.44 -5.43
N GLN A 340 1.14 18.25 -6.11
CA GLN A 340 1.31 18.53 -7.53
C GLN A 340 2.64 19.27 -7.79
N THR A 341 2.95 20.28 -6.98
CA THR A 341 4.20 21.04 -7.06
C THR A 341 5.43 20.13 -6.92
N ILE A 342 5.37 19.15 -6.01
CA ILE A 342 6.45 18.16 -5.85
C ILE A 342 6.60 17.31 -7.10
N LEU A 343 5.50 16.79 -7.66
CA LEU A 343 5.57 15.94 -8.86
C LEU A 343 6.05 16.72 -10.08
N ASP A 344 5.66 17.98 -10.21
CA ASP A 344 6.07 18.86 -11.30
C ASP A 344 7.59 19.09 -11.29
N LYS A 345 8.23 19.11 -10.11
CA LYS A 345 9.69 19.19 -9.99
C LYS A 345 10.41 18.01 -10.66
N PHE A 346 9.78 16.85 -10.85
CA PHE A 346 10.41 15.67 -11.46
C PHE A 346 10.15 15.56 -12.97
N LYS A 347 9.35 16.46 -13.56
CA LYS A 347 9.18 16.52 -15.02
C LYS A 347 10.50 16.90 -15.70
N LYS A 348 10.78 16.33 -16.88
CA LYS A 348 12.06 16.50 -17.62
C LYS A 348 12.48 17.96 -17.79
N GLU A 349 11.53 18.85 -18.04
CA GLU A 349 11.74 20.29 -18.22
C GLU A 349 12.28 21.00 -16.96
N ASN A 350 11.92 20.50 -15.77
CA ASN A 350 12.26 21.10 -14.48
C ASN A 350 13.51 20.50 -13.83
N LEU A 351 13.97 19.33 -14.29
CA LEU A 351 15.20 18.70 -13.79
C LEU A 351 16.46 19.48 -14.20
N ILE A 352 16.42 20.19 -15.33
CA ILE A 352 17.55 20.93 -15.89
C ILE A 352 17.87 22.22 -15.10
N LYS A 353 16.93 22.74 -14.30
CA LYS A 353 17.03 24.07 -13.65
C LYS A 353 17.43 24.06 -12.17
N LYS A 354 17.81 22.93 -11.58
CA LYS A 354 17.93 22.85 -10.12
C LYS A 354 19.34 23.16 -9.61
N PHE A 355 19.38 24.15 -8.71
CA PHE A 355 20.47 24.42 -7.78
C PHE A 355 20.05 23.98 -6.38
N VAL A 356 20.88 23.20 -5.67
CA VAL A 356 20.65 22.85 -4.25
C VAL A 356 21.73 23.52 -3.41
N ILE A 357 21.42 24.25 -2.34
CA ILE A 357 22.47 24.86 -1.52
C ILE A 357 23.06 23.81 -0.57
N SER A 358 24.37 23.56 -0.67
CA SER A 358 25.08 22.63 0.23
C SER A 358 25.20 23.21 1.65
N LYS A 359 24.70 22.50 2.68
CA LYS A 359 24.90 22.93 4.09
C LYS A 359 26.38 22.98 4.51
N LYS A 360 27.25 22.14 3.91
CA LYS A 360 28.69 22.11 4.23
C LYS A 360 29.50 23.23 3.59
N THR A 361 29.06 23.77 2.46
CA THR A 361 29.87 24.73 1.67
C THR A 361 29.16 26.04 1.34
N GLY A 362 27.87 26.16 1.66
CA GLY A 362 27.05 27.34 1.34
C GLY A 362 26.84 27.59 -0.17
N LYS A 363 27.36 26.73 -1.04
CA LYS A 363 27.39 26.95 -2.50
C LYS A 363 26.22 26.27 -3.22
N PRO A 364 25.75 26.84 -4.35
CA PRO A 364 24.80 26.18 -5.24
C PRO A 364 25.40 24.91 -5.86
N ILE A 365 24.81 23.76 -5.56
CA ILE A 365 25.10 22.47 -6.17
C ILE A 365 24.40 22.46 -7.53
N LYS A 366 25.19 22.47 -8.59
CA LYS A 366 24.73 22.18 -9.95
C LYS A 366 24.21 20.74 -9.97
N VAL A 367 22.90 20.53 -10.20
CA VAL A 367 22.35 19.18 -10.39
C VAL A 367 23.00 18.61 -11.65
N ASN A 368 23.99 17.75 -11.46
CA ASN A 368 24.65 17.07 -12.56
C ASN A 368 23.69 15.97 -13.04
N ASN A 369 23.32 15.98 -14.32
CA ASN A 369 22.41 14.98 -14.93
C ASN A 369 22.89 13.53 -14.77
N LYS A 370 24.14 13.31 -14.33
CA LYS A 370 24.69 12.00 -13.99
C LYS A 370 24.36 11.51 -12.57
N LYS A 371 23.92 12.38 -11.65
CA LYS A 371 23.60 11.99 -10.26
C LYS A 371 22.15 11.56 -10.12
N PRO A 372 21.86 10.53 -9.29
CA PRO A 372 20.50 10.07 -9.06
C PRO A 372 19.65 11.18 -8.45
N THR A 373 18.37 11.19 -8.79
CA THR A 373 17.37 12.11 -8.20
C THR A 373 16.28 11.27 -7.53
N VAL A 374 15.95 11.60 -6.29
CA VAL A 374 15.15 10.71 -5.43
C VAL A 374 13.82 11.36 -5.03
N LEU A 375 12.72 10.61 -5.16
CA LEU A 375 11.44 10.93 -4.54
C LEU A 375 11.26 10.05 -3.31
N LEU A 376 11.25 10.66 -2.12
CA LEU A 376 10.88 9.98 -0.88
C LEU A 376 9.36 10.03 -0.76
N ILE A 377 8.69 8.89 -0.63
CA ILE A 377 7.23 8.83 -0.58
C ILE A 377 6.74 7.87 0.50
N GLN A 378 5.72 8.27 1.26
CA GLN A 378 5.08 7.33 2.18
C GLN A 378 4.30 6.27 1.40
N ILE A 379 4.53 4.98 1.65
CA ILE A 379 3.90 3.89 0.89
C ILE A 379 2.36 3.97 0.89
N LYS A 380 1.76 4.35 2.03
CA LYS A 380 0.30 4.55 2.14
C LYS A 380 -0.21 5.76 1.36
N ALA A 381 0.59 6.82 1.23
CA ALA A 381 0.22 8.02 0.49
C ALA A 381 0.51 7.87 -1.02
N GLY A 382 1.49 7.04 -1.39
CA GLY A 382 1.86 6.74 -2.77
C GLY A 382 1.07 5.61 -3.42
N GLY A 383 0.39 4.78 -2.64
CA GLY A 383 -0.36 3.62 -3.14
C GLY A 383 -1.58 3.95 -3.99
N VAL A 384 -2.08 5.19 -3.98
CA VAL A 384 -3.37 5.54 -4.62
C VAL A 384 -3.22 6.69 -5.62
N GLY A 385 -3.58 6.45 -6.87
CA GLY A 385 -3.86 7.49 -7.87
C GLY A 385 -2.67 8.22 -8.51
N LEU A 386 -1.42 7.88 -8.19
CA LEU A 386 -0.26 8.59 -8.73
C LEU A 386 0.25 8.01 -10.06
N ASN A 387 0.67 8.89 -10.99
CA ASN A 387 1.47 8.54 -12.15
C ASN A 387 2.96 8.73 -11.85
N LEU A 388 3.70 7.64 -11.74
CA LEU A 388 5.13 7.64 -11.47
C LEU A 388 5.93 6.89 -12.54
N GLN A 389 5.43 6.82 -13.79
CA GLN A 389 6.09 6.14 -14.92
C GLN A 389 7.51 6.62 -15.21
N GLN A 390 7.85 7.86 -14.86
CA GLN A 390 9.20 8.40 -15.09
C GLN A 390 10.28 7.80 -14.17
N PHE A 391 9.88 7.03 -13.15
CA PHE A 391 10.79 6.40 -12.20
C PHE A 391 11.03 4.94 -12.58
N SER A 392 12.30 4.57 -12.72
CA SER A 392 12.72 3.20 -13.07
C SER A 392 13.33 2.45 -11.91
N ASN A 393 13.76 3.13 -10.84
CA ASN A 393 14.31 2.47 -9.65
C ASN A 393 13.37 2.68 -8.47
N ILE A 394 13.00 1.58 -7.81
CA ILE A 394 12.09 1.57 -6.67
C ILE A 394 12.82 0.93 -5.49
N LEU A 395 12.91 1.63 -4.37
CA LEU A 395 13.54 1.16 -3.15
C LEU A 395 12.48 1.09 -2.06
N ILE A 396 12.38 -0.05 -1.37
CA ILE A 396 11.48 -0.26 -0.24
C ILE A 396 12.36 -0.44 1.00
N LEU A 397 12.46 0.60 1.83
CA LEU A 397 13.38 0.65 2.96
C LEU A 397 12.87 -0.15 4.17
N SER A 398 11.54 -0.21 4.34
CA SER A 398 10.89 -1.04 5.35
C SER A 398 9.74 -1.80 4.72
N PRO A 399 9.64 -3.12 4.94
CA PRO A 399 8.53 -3.91 4.43
C PRO A 399 7.22 -3.54 5.13
N ASP A 400 6.11 -3.60 4.38
CA ASP A 400 4.77 -3.39 4.93
C ASP A 400 4.11 -4.73 5.33
N TRP A 401 3.26 -4.75 6.35
CA TRP A 401 2.56 -5.99 6.73
C TRP A 401 1.65 -6.54 5.62
N ASN A 402 1.25 -5.70 4.68
CA ASN A 402 0.39 -6.07 3.57
C ASN A 402 1.16 -5.97 2.24
N PRO A 403 1.52 -7.09 1.59
CA PRO A 403 2.25 -7.07 0.33
C PRO A 403 1.50 -6.36 -0.80
N SER A 404 0.16 -6.29 -0.73
CA SER A 404 -0.65 -5.56 -1.71
C SER A 404 -0.30 -4.07 -1.77
N ASN A 405 0.10 -3.45 -0.66
CA ASN A 405 0.52 -2.05 -0.64
C ASN A 405 1.82 -1.83 -1.46
N GLU A 406 2.76 -2.77 -1.36
CA GLU A 406 4.00 -2.75 -2.14
C GLU A 406 3.74 -3.00 -3.63
N ILE A 407 2.92 -4.01 -3.96
CA ILE A 407 2.52 -4.31 -5.35
C ILE A 407 1.85 -3.09 -6.00
N GLN A 408 0.91 -2.45 -5.29
CA GLN A 408 0.25 -1.24 -5.77
C GLN A 408 1.24 -0.08 -5.95
N GLY A 409 2.18 0.09 -5.01
CA GLY A 409 3.24 1.11 -5.10
C GLY A 409 4.14 0.90 -6.32
N ILE A 410 4.62 -0.33 -6.54
CA ILE A 410 5.45 -0.71 -7.70
C ILE A 410 4.70 -0.42 -9.00
N ALA A 411 3.41 -0.77 -9.06
CA ALA A 411 2.59 -0.57 -10.23
C ALA A 411 2.29 0.91 -10.57
N ARG A 412 2.63 1.87 -9.69
CA ARG A 412 2.57 3.31 -10.03
C ARG A 412 3.67 3.71 -11.02
N ALA A 413 4.79 3.00 -11.00
CA ALA A 413 5.91 3.18 -11.93
C ALA A 413 5.90 2.12 -13.05
N HIS A 414 5.69 0.84 -12.72
CA HIS A 414 5.58 -0.25 -13.69
C HIS A 414 4.15 -0.36 -14.24
N ARG A 415 3.83 0.41 -15.28
CA ARG A 415 2.51 0.44 -15.94
C ARG A 415 2.64 0.82 -17.41
N ILE A 416 1.59 0.62 -18.21
CA ILE A 416 1.54 0.94 -19.65
C ILE A 416 2.14 2.32 -19.91
N GLY A 417 3.10 2.42 -20.85
CA GLY A 417 3.83 3.65 -21.17
C GLY A 417 5.19 3.80 -20.48
N GLN A 418 5.53 2.92 -19.53
CA GLN A 418 6.90 2.75 -19.06
C GLN A 418 7.75 2.12 -20.16
N LYS A 419 8.92 2.73 -20.45
CA LYS A 419 9.87 2.25 -21.48
C LYS A 419 11.13 1.65 -20.88
N ASP A 420 11.47 2.06 -19.66
CA ASP A 420 12.67 1.58 -18.96
C ASP A 420 12.33 0.33 -18.11
N GLU A 421 13.31 -0.56 -17.97
CA GLU A 421 13.22 -1.69 -17.05
C GLU A 421 13.10 -1.17 -15.60
N VAL A 422 12.05 -1.60 -14.89
CA VAL A 422 11.83 -1.19 -13.50
C VAL A 422 12.59 -2.13 -12.56
N LYS A 423 13.44 -1.57 -11.68
CA LYS A 423 14.21 -2.33 -10.70
C LYS A 423 13.71 -2.05 -9.30
N VAL A 424 13.23 -3.08 -8.61
CA VAL A 424 12.72 -3.03 -7.24
C VAL A 424 13.78 -3.57 -6.31
N HIS A 425 14.16 -2.79 -5.30
CA HIS A 425 15.15 -3.11 -4.28
C HIS A 425 14.47 -3.11 -2.90
N LYS A 426 14.36 -4.28 -2.28
CA LYS A 426 13.77 -4.44 -0.95
C LYS A 426 14.88 -4.62 0.08
N PHE A 427 14.88 -3.83 1.14
CA PHE A 427 15.89 -3.90 2.19
C PHE A 427 15.32 -4.60 3.43
N THR A 428 16.02 -5.62 3.91
CA THR A 428 15.64 -6.39 5.10
C THR A 428 16.80 -6.39 6.07
N LEU A 429 16.61 -5.84 7.27
CA LEU A 429 17.62 -5.90 8.32
C LEU A 429 17.72 -7.31 8.86
N ILE A 430 18.92 -7.85 9.01
CA ILE A 430 19.16 -9.16 9.60
C ILE A 430 20.23 -9.07 10.68
N ALA A 431 20.16 -9.96 11.67
CA ALA A 431 21.19 -10.06 12.70
C ALA A 431 22.54 -10.37 12.05
N ASN A 432 23.61 -9.74 12.55
CA ASN A 432 24.96 -10.11 12.19
C ASN A 432 25.44 -11.18 13.17
N PRO A 433 25.74 -12.42 12.72
CA PRO A 433 26.20 -13.50 13.60
C PRO A 433 27.50 -13.17 14.33
N LYS A 434 28.32 -12.24 13.81
CA LYS A 434 29.56 -11.82 14.47
C LYS A 434 29.33 -11.11 15.80
N TYR A 435 28.14 -10.51 15.99
CA TYR A 435 27.79 -9.75 17.17
C TYR A 435 26.79 -10.48 18.07
N GLU A 436 26.45 -11.73 17.75
CA GLU A 436 25.63 -12.55 18.64
C GLU A 436 26.46 -13.00 19.85
N VAL A 437 25.90 -12.79 21.04
CA VAL A 437 26.54 -13.18 22.30
C VAL A 437 26.51 -14.71 22.39
N LYS A 438 27.70 -15.34 22.42
CA LYS A 438 27.86 -16.79 22.40
C LYS A 438 27.39 -17.53 23.67
N ASP A 439 26.97 -16.80 24.70
CA ASP A 439 26.60 -17.36 26.01
C ASP A 439 25.16 -17.89 26.13
N SER A 440 24.34 -17.77 25.08
CA SER A 440 23.08 -18.51 25.07
C SER A 440 23.36 -19.97 24.72
N LEU A 441 23.27 -20.86 25.72
CA LEU A 441 23.32 -22.34 25.62
C LEU A 441 22.37 -22.96 24.57
N ASP A 442 21.57 -22.15 23.89
CA ASP A 442 20.53 -22.55 22.97
C ASP A 442 20.83 -21.97 21.58
N LYS A 443 21.49 -22.77 20.73
CA LYS A 443 21.77 -22.42 19.31
C LYS A 443 20.51 -22.08 18.50
N SER A 444 19.33 -22.31 19.05
CA SER A 444 18.02 -22.00 18.46
C SER A 444 17.57 -20.55 18.64
N LYS A 445 18.20 -19.75 19.53
CA LYS A 445 17.81 -18.36 19.84
C LYS A 445 18.56 -17.32 19.00
N GLN A 446 18.65 -17.52 17.69
CA GLN A 446 19.19 -16.51 16.78
C GLN A 446 18.29 -15.26 16.79
N LEU A 447 18.88 -14.06 16.81
CA LEU A 447 18.10 -12.82 16.81
C LEU A 447 17.36 -12.67 15.47
N MET A 448 16.04 -12.83 15.49
CA MET A 448 15.20 -12.58 14.33
C MET A 448 14.62 -11.17 14.37
N THR A 449 15.03 -10.32 13.43
CA THR A 449 14.55 -8.93 13.34
C THR A 449 13.10 -8.86 12.91
N ILE A 450 12.43 -7.74 13.20
CA ILE A 450 11.04 -7.51 12.81
C ILE A 450 10.83 -7.54 11.30
N ASP A 451 11.82 -7.12 10.50
CA ASP A 451 11.71 -7.13 9.04
C ASP A 451 11.61 -8.57 8.51
N GLN A 452 12.42 -9.49 9.03
CA GLN A 452 12.36 -10.91 8.68
C GLN A 452 10.98 -11.49 9.01
N ARG A 453 10.42 -11.11 10.16
CA ARG A 453 9.07 -11.54 10.56
C ARG A 453 8.00 -11.01 9.61
N ILE A 454 8.08 -9.74 9.23
CA ILE A 454 7.15 -9.12 8.28
C ILE A 454 7.24 -9.83 6.92
N LEU A 455 8.45 -10.11 6.42
CA LEU A 455 8.63 -10.76 5.14
C LEU A 455 8.02 -12.17 5.12
N ASN A 456 8.25 -12.97 6.16
CA ASN A 456 7.62 -14.30 6.28
C ASN A 456 6.09 -14.23 6.19
N ILE A 457 5.47 -13.22 6.80
CA ILE A 457 4.02 -13.02 6.70
C ILE A 457 3.63 -12.58 5.29
N GLN A 458 4.43 -11.73 4.63
CA GLN A 458 4.17 -11.33 3.26
C GLN A 458 4.20 -12.53 2.31
N VAL A 459 5.14 -13.46 2.47
CA VAL A 459 5.22 -14.72 1.69
C VAL A 459 3.90 -15.46 1.79
N GLN A 460 3.49 -15.80 3.02
CA GLN A 460 2.24 -16.53 3.24
C GLN A 460 1.03 -15.84 2.64
N LYS A 461 0.95 -14.51 2.76
CA LYS A 461 -0.15 -13.73 2.16
C LYS A 461 -0.13 -13.78 0.64
N ARG A 462 1.06 -13.71 0.02
CA ARG A 462 1.20 -13.81 -1.44
C ARG A 462 0.92 -15.24 -1.94
N ASP A 463 1.28 -16.27 -1.19
CA ASP A 463 0.96 -17.67 -1.55
C ASP A 463 -0.56 -17.91 -1.55
N ILE A 464 -1.27 -17.35 -0.56
CA ILE A 464 -2.74 -17.36 -0.55
C ILE A 464 -3.31 -16.58 -1.75
N MET A 465 -2.71 -15.43 -2.08
CA MET A 465 -3.16 -14.61 -3.20
C MET A 465 -2.92 -15.30 -4.55
N SER A 466 -1.75 -15.92 -4.72
CA SER A 466 -1.34 -16.67 -5.90
C SER A 466 -2.22 -17.91 -6.11
N SER A 467 -2.46 -18.69 -5.05
CA SER A 467 -3.30 -19.90 -5.14
C SER A 467 -4.76 -19.60 -5.45
N ILE A 468 -5.34 -18.53 -4.88
CA ILE A 468 -6.73 -18.15 -5.17
C ILE A 468 -6.89 -17.56 -6.58
N LEU A 469 -5.88 -16.82 -7.06
CA LEU A 469 -5.94 -16.14 -8.35
C LEU A 469 -5.33 -16.93 -9.51
N ASN A 470 -4.74 -18.11 -9.23
CA ASN A 470 -3.94 -18.90 -10.16
C ASN A 470 -2.91 -18.04 -10.90
N ASP A 471 -2.07 -17.33 -10.12
CA ASP A 471 -1.12 -16.36 -10.66
C ASP A 471 0.23 -16.44 -9.95
N ASP A 472 1.21 -16.99 -10.65
CA ASP A 472 2.58 -17.19 -10.16
C ASP A 472 3.41 -15.89 -10.15
N SER A 473 3.00 -14.84 -10.87
CA SER A 473 3.72 -13.54 -10.89
C SER A 473 3.70 -12.84 -9.53
N LEU A 474 2.81 -13.28 -8.64
CA LEU A 474 2.67 -12.79 -7.28
C LEU A 474 3.69 -13.42 -6.31
N ILE A 475 4.38 -14.47 -6.73
CA ILE A 475 5.44 -15.11 -5.97
C ILE A 475 6.75 -14.39 -6.31
N PHE A 476 7.31 -13.69 -5.33
CA PHE A 476 8.60 -13.01 -5.51
C PHE A 476 9.75 -14.00 -5.28
N ASN A 477 10.86 -13.81 -5.99
CA ASN A 477 12.08 -14.55 -5.71
C ASN A 477 12.63 -14.10 -4.35
N GLU A 478 12.25 -14.84 -3.31
CA GLU A 478 12.64 -14.63 -1.91
C GLU A 478 14.10 -15.06 -1.64
N LYS A 479 14.85 -15.49 -2.65
CA LYS A 479 16.29 -15.77 -2.50
C LYS A 479 17.00 -14.47 -2.14
N PHE A 480 17.36 -14.36 -0.86
CA PHE A 480 18.24 -13.32 -0.38
C PHE A 480 19.61 -13.45 -1.02
N THR A 481 20.31 -12.33 -1.15
CA THR A 481 21.75 -12.33 -1.32
C THR A 481 22.41 -12.94 -0.08
N GLY A 482 22.52 -14.27 -0.01
CA GLY A 482 23.43 -14.97 0.90
C GLY A 482 22.87 -15.88 2.00
N LYS A 483 21.55 -16.14 2.13
CA LYS A 483 21.00 -17.17 3.07
C LYS A 483 19.50 -17.45 2.82
N GLU A 484 19.07 -18.72 2.94
CA GLU A 484 17.64 -19.10 2.90
C GLU A 484 16.95 -18.79 4.24
N LEU A 485 15.73 -18.25 4.21
CA LEU A 485 14.85 -18.17 5.37
C LEU A 485 14.08 -19.48 5.51
N ASN A 486 14.16 -20.14 6.67
CA ASN A 486 13.34 -21.29 6.98
C ASN A 486 11.86 -20.88 7.14
N ASN A 487 11.01 -21.48 6.31
CA ASN A 487 9.57 -21.24 6.24
C ASN A 487 8.80 -22.00 7.33
N LYS A 488 8.09 -21.27 8.19
CA LYS A 488 6.82 -21.62 8.88
C LYS A 488 6.47 -20.45 9.78
N LEU A 489 5.18 -20.09 9.95
CA LEU A 489 4.58 -19.49 11.18
C LEU A 489 3.04 -19.28 10.99
N SER A 490 2.21 -19.97 11.77
CA SER A 490 0.76 -19.82 11.96
C SER A 490 0.34 -18.66 12.90
N TYR A 491 -0.96 -18.47 13.15
CA TYR A 491 -1.52 -17.48 14.07
C TYR A 491 -1.13 -17.71 15.55
N ASN A 492 -0.99 -18.97 15.97
CA ASN A 492 -0.37 -19.29 17.25
C ASN A 492 1.12 -18.97 17.24
N ASP A 493 1.74 -19.00 16.07
CA ASP A 493 3.15 -18.66 15.94
C ASP A 493 3.40 -17.14 15.95
N LEU A 494 2.41 -16.30 15.63
CA LEU A 494 2.47 -14.84 15.86
C LEU A 494 2.31 -14.43 17.32
N ARG A 495 1.57 -15.22 18.12
CA ARG A 495 1.43 -15.05 19.58
C ARG A 495 2.64 -15.66 20.32
N ARG A 496 3.11 -16.84 19.88
CA ARG A 496 4.34 -17.49 20.35
C ARG A 496 5.62 -16.78 19.95
N MET A 497 5.63 -16.04 18.83
CA MET A 497 6.79 -15.26 18.38
C MET A 497 7.23 -14.16 19.34
N ILE A 498 6.39 -13.80 20.31
CA ILE A 498 6.64 -12.67 21.19
C ILE A 498 6.54 -13.05 22.68
N ILE A 499 5.70 -14.01 23.09
CA ILE A 499 5.31 -14.14 24.52
C ILE A 499 5.41 -15.57 25.09
N GLY A 500 5.53 -16.62 24.28
CA GLY A 500 5.66 -17.98 24.82
C GLY A 500 4.40 -18.49 25.54
N SER A 501 3.28 -18.60 24.81
CA SER A 501 2.38 -19.77 24.82
C SER A 501 1.43 -19.76 23.61
#